data_AF-A0A4Q3UPZ9-F1
#
_entry.id   AF-A0A4Q3UPZ9-F1
#
_cell.length_a   1.000
_cell.length_b   1.000
_cell.length_c   1.000
_cell.angle_alpha   90.00
_cell.angle_beta   90.00
_cell.angle_gamma   90.00
#
_symmetry.space_group_name_H-M   'P 1'
#
loop_
_entity.id
_entity.type
_entity.pdbx_description
1 polymer ?
#
loop_
_entity_poly.entity_id
_entity_poly.type
_entity_poly.pdbx_seq_one_letter_code
_entity_poly.pdbx_strand_id
1 'polypeptide(L)' 'MKYNNQWLMQQYKEQERIKFLFFWGHQAPKDGNISKACFSQWWVAPFEYEGQVYQTAEHWMMAGKARLFDDQEVAERILA' A
#
# COMPACT_ATOMS: atom_id res chain seq x y z
N MET A 1 -17.93 -7.76 -3.12
CA MET A 1 -17.31 -6.44 -2.85
C MET A 1 -17.98 -5.39 -3.72
N LYS A 2 -18.40 -4.24 -3.16
CA LYS A 2 -19.16 -3.20 -3.89
C LYS A 2 -18.35 -2.53 -5.02
N TYR A 3 -17.03 -2.50 -4.88
CA TYR A 3 -16.10 -1.87 -5.82
C TYR A 3 -15.01 -2.90 -6.18
N ASN A 4 -14.65 -3.00 -7.46
CA ASN A 4 -13.56 -3.84 -7.95
C ASN A 4 -13.08 -3.34 -9.33
N ASN A 5 -12.06 -3.99 -9.88
CA ASN A 5 -11.50 -3.59 -11.18
C ASN A 5 -12.52 -3.71 -12.31
N GLN A 6 -13.37 -4.74 -12.30
CA GLN A 6 -14.39 -4.95 -13.34
C GLN A 6 -15.44 -3.84 -13.33
N TRP A 7 -15.91 -3.45 -12.15
CA TRP A 7 -16.83 -2.34 -11.95
C TRP A 7 -16.23 -1.04 -12.49
N LEU A 8 -14.98 -0.70 -12.15
CA LEU A 8 -14.33 0.53 -12.63
C LEU A 8 -14.17 0.51 -14.17
N MET A 9 -13.76 -0.62 -14.74
CA MET A 9 -13.62 -0.77 -16.19
C MET A 9 -14.96 -0.59 -16.92
N GLN A 10 -16.07 -1.07 -16.35
CA GLN A 10 -17.39 -0.91 -16.95
C GLN A 10 -17.81 0.56 -16.98
N GLN A 11 -17.67 1.26 -15.86
CA GLN A 11 -18.03 2.68 -15.76
C GLN A 11 -17.20 3.55 -16.72
N TYR A 12 -15.93 3.19 -16.94
CA TYR A 12 -15.08 3.84 -17.92
C TYR A 12 -15.59 3.63 -19.35
N LYS A 13 -16.00 2.40 -19.70
CA LYS A 13 -16.59 2.09 -21.02
C LYS A 13 -17.90 2.85 -21.27
N GLU A 14 -18.70 3.02 -20.22
CA GLU A 14 -19.95 3.78 -20.24
C GLU A 14 -19.73 5.30 -20.28
N GLN A 15 -18.46 5.76 -20.30
CA GLN A 15 -18.06 7.17 -20.28
C GLN A 15 -18.64 7.92 -19.07
N GLU A 16 -18.86 7.21 -17.97
CA GLU A 16 -19.30 7.83 -16.73
C GLU A 16 -18.21 8.76 -16.19
N ARG A 17 -18.64 9.80 -15.44
CA ARG A 17 -17.71 10.72 -14.80
C ARG A 17 -17.03 10.05 -13.60
N ILE A 18 -15.86 9.46 -13.85
CA ILE A 18 -15.01 8.87 -12.81
C ILE A 18 -14.20 9.96 -12.10
N LYS A 19 -14.28 9.98 -10.76
CA LYS A 19 -13.46 10.86 -9.92
C LYS A 19 -12.13 10.16 -9.59
N PHE A 20 -11.02 10.74 -10.05
CA PHE A 20 -9.68 10.27 -9.69
C PHE A 20 -9.14 11.03 -8.49
N LEU A 21 -8.48 10.29 -7.59
CA LEU A 21 -7.73 10.86 -6.49
C LEU A 21 -6.23 10.73 -6.79
N PHE A 22 -5.61 11.81 -7.24
CA PHE A 22 -4.17 11.86 -7.40
C PHE A 22 -3.50 12.05 -6.04
N PHE A 23 -2.44 11.30 -5.79
CA PHE A 23 -1.63 11.37 -4.58
C PHE A 23 -0.14 11.24 -4.93
N TRP A 24 0.70 11.84 -4.08
CA TRP A 24 2.16 11.79 -4.22
C TRP A 24 2.81 11.96 -2.84
N GLY A 25 3.99 11.36 -2.66
CA GLY A 25 4.71 11.34 -1.39
C GLY A 25 4.13 10.34 -0.38
N HIS A 26 4.75 10.28 0.79
CA HIS A 26 4.39 9.36 1.88
C HIS A 26 4.44 10.01 3.27
N GLN A 27 4.84 11.28 3.35
CA GLN A 27 5.05 11.95 4.62
C GLN A 27 3.72 12.39 5.22
N ALA A 28 3.54 12.07 6.50
CA ALA A 28 2.43 12.61 7.27
C ALA A 28 2.58 14.13 7.41
N PRO A 29 1.48 14.89 7.25
CA PRO A 29 1.41 16.28 7.67
C PRO A 29 1.88 16.48 9.12
N LYS A 30 2.53 17.62 9.40
CA LYS A 30 3.02 17.97 10.74
C LYS A 30 1.89 18.16 11.77
N ASP A 31 0.69 18.45 11.31
CA ASP A 31 -0.49 18.66 12.14
C ASP A 31 -1.18 17.34 12.56
N GLY A 32 -0.62 16.19 12.18
CA GLY A 32 -1.13 14.86 12.53
C GLY A 32 -2.35 14.42 11.72
N ASN A 33 -2.80 15.22 10.75
CA ASN A 33 -3.94 14.87 9.92
C ASN A 33 -3.57 13.83 8.85
N ILE A 34 -4.54 13.00 8.46
CA ILE A 34 -4.37 12.07 7.35
C ILE A 34 -4.44 12.85 6.04
N SER A 35 -3.39 12.74 5.21
CA SER A 35 -3.38 13.31 3.86
C SER A 35 -3.59 12.23 2.80
N LYS A 36 -3.76 12.63 1.54
CA LYS A 36 -3.83 11.72 0.39
C LYS A 36 -2.56 10.86 0.23
N ALA A 37 -1.44 11.27 0.84
CA ALA A 37 -0.21 10.47 0.84
C ALA A 37 -0.37 9.14 1.61
N CYS A 38 -1.46 8.96 2.38
CA CYS A 38 -1.76 7.69 3.04
C CYS A 38 -2.02 6.52 2.07
N PHE A 39 -2.28 6.80 0.79
CA PHE A 39 -2.37 5.78 -0.25
C PHE A 39 -0.98 5.29 -0.74
N SER A 40 0.11 5.86 -0.24
CA SER A 40 1.47 5.41 -0.56
C SER A 40 1.85 4.15 0.23
N GLN A 41 2.54 3.21 -0.42
CA GLN A 41 3.07 2.00 0.22
C GLN A 41 4.07 2.29 1.35
N TRP A 42 4.67 3.48 1.32
CA TRP A 42 5.63 3.96 2.31
C TRP A 42 4.97 4.70 3.49
N TRP A 43 3.65 4.86 3.48
CA TRP A 43 2.94 5.45 4.60
C TRP A 43 3.02 4.53 5.83
N VAL A 44 3.39 5.10 6.98
CA VAL A 44 3.50 4.36 8.25
C VAL A 44 2.10 4.11 8.80
N ALA A 45 1.63 2.88 8.62
CA ALA A 45 0.37 2.36 9.14
C ALA A 45 0.58 0.87 9.45
N PRO A 46 1.05 0.55 10.68
CA PRO A 46 1.39 -0.82 11.03
C PRO A 46 0.20 -1.76 10.92
N PHE A 47 0.45 -2.96 10.40
CA PHE A 47 -0.54 -4.04 10.32
C PHE A 47 0.11 -5.39 10.57
N GLU A 48 -0.71 -6.36 10.98
CA GLU A 48 -0.29 -7.74 11.17
C GLU A 48 -0.74 -8.59 9.97
N TYR A 49 0.15 -9.44 9.48
CA TYR A 49 -0.15 -10.46 8.48
C TYR A 49 0.58 -11.74 8.86
N GLU A 50 -0.17 -12.84 9.02
CA GLU A 50 0.36 -14.15 9.41
C GLU A 50 1.25 -14.11 10.68
N GLY A 51 0.86 -13.30 11.68
CA GLY A 51 1.58 -13.17 12.95
C GLY A 51 2.82 -12.27 12.91
N GLN A 52 3.17 -11.69 11.75
CA GLN A 52 4.25 -10.71 11.60
C GLN A 52 3.68 -9.30 11.47
N VAL A 53 4.23 -8.37 12.26
CA VAL A 53 3.92 -6.94 12.13
C VAL A 53 4.80 -6.31 11.05
N TYR A 54 4.18 -5.52 10.18
CA TYR A 54 4.82 -4.74 9.13
C TYR A 54 4.52 -3.25 9.34
N GLN A 55 5.54 -2.39 9.34
CA GLN A 55 5.35 -0.94 9.57
C GLN A 55 4.64 -0.24 8.41
N THR A 56 4.85 -0.74 7.19
CA THR A 56 4.26 -0.22 5.96
C THR A 56 3.96 -1.36 4.99
N ALA A 57 3.13 -1.11 3.98
CA ALA A 57 2.89 -2.08 2.91
C ALA A 57 4.16 -2.39 2.10
N GLU A 58 5.08 -1.43 1.99
CA GLU A 58 6.39 -1.63 1.36
C GLU A 58 7.21 -2.71 2.09
N HIS A 59 7.27 -2.68 3.43
CA HIS A 59 8.00 -3.70 4.20
C HIS A 59 7.44 -5.10 3.94
N TRP A 60 6.10 -5.23 3.87
CA TRP A 60 5.46 -6.50 3.53
C TRP A 60 5.83 -6.98 2.14
N MET A 61 5.72 -6.10 1.14
CA MET A 61 6.08 -6.41 -0.25
C MET A 61 7.54 -6.81 -0.38
N MET A 62 8.46 -6.06 0.22
CA MET A 62 9.90 -6.28 0.08
C MET A 62 10.38 -7.50 0.87
N ALA A 63 9.83 -7.77 2.06
CA ALA A 63 10.11 -9.01 2.78
C ALA A 63 9.58 -10.24 2.01
N GLY A 64 8.38 -10.14 1.42
CA GLY A 64 7.84 -11.18 0.55
C GLY A 64 8.71 -11.41 -0.69
N LYS A 65 9.23 -10.34 -1.29
CA LYS A 65 10.19 -10.41 -2.40
C LYS A 65 11.48 -11.11 -1.97
N ALA A 66 12.08 -10.75 -0.84
CA ALA A 66 13.30 -11.37 -0.35
C ALA A 66 13.12 -12.89 -0.13
N ARG A 67 12.00 -13.29 0.50
CA ARG A 67 11.63 -14.71 0.67
C ARG A 67 11.44 -15.44 -0.66
N LEU A 68 10.89 -14.79 -1.68
CA LEU A 68 10.73 -15.37 -3.02
C LEU A 68 12.08 -15.72 -3.67
N PHE A 69 13.16 -15.04 -3.29
CA PHE A 69 14.53 -15.29 -3.76
C PHE A 69 15.39 -16.04 -2.74
N ASP A 70 14.78 -16.68 -1.72
CA ASP A 70 15.46 -17.39 -0.64
C ASP A 70 16.46 -16.53 0.17
N ASP A 71 16.29 -15.21 0.16
CA ASP A 71 17.16 -14.25 0.87
C ASP A 71 16.56 -13.88 2.24
N GLN A 72 16.69 -14.82 3.18
CA GLN A 72 16.15 -14.67 4.53
C GLN A 72 16.84 -13.56 5.34
N GLU A 73 18.14 -13.33 5.13
CA GLU A 73 18.88 -12.27 5.80
C GLU A 73 18.32 -10.89 5.41
N VAL A 74 18.07 -10.66 4.11
CA VAL A 74 17.45 -9.41 3.66
C VAL A 74 16.01 -9.29 4.15
N ALA A 75 15.25 -10.37 4.20
CA ALA A 75 13.89 -10.36 4.74
C ALA A 75 13.87 -9.88 6.20
N GLU A 76 14.79 -10.37 7.03
CA GLU A 76 14.93 -9.95 8.44
C GLU A 76 15.37 -8.49 8.55
N ARG A 77 16.32 -8.05 7.73
CA ARG A 77 16.77 -6.65 7.70
C ARG A 77 15.69 -5.67 7.25
N ILE A 78 14.74 -6.09 6.42
CA ILE A 78 13.57 -5.29 6.03
C ILE A 78 12.59 -5.19 7.20
N LEU A 79 12.48 -6.21 8.05
CA LEU A 79 11.54 -6.22 9.18
C LEU A 79 12.08 -5.51 10.43
N ALA A 80 13.40 -5.35 10.53
CA ALA A 80 14.12 -4.78 11.66
C ALA A 80 13.94 -3.25 11.83
#